data_AF-A0A0D2UXZ5-F1
#
_entry.id   AF-A0A0D2UXZ5-F1
#
_cell.length_a   1.000
_cell.length_b   1.000
_cell.length_c   1.000
_cell.angle_alpha   90.00
_cell.angle_beta   90.00
_cell.angle_gamma   90.00
#
_symmetry.space_group_name_H-M   'P 1'
#
loop_
_entity.id
_entity.type
_entity.pdbx_description
1 polymer ?
#
loop_
_entity_poly.entity_id
_entity_poly.type
_entity_poly.pdbx_seq_one_letter_code
_entity_poly.pdbx_strand_id
1 'polypeptide(L)'
;MKAKLAWSILHSLLHSDRILYRQNGFIWLGDLLIAEISDSRNGSIWSNVRSLQNKIAYAGGHDSSDPSDIPLSIWLMCGLLKSKNNSIRWGFLVVLERLLMRCKFLLDESEMQQPSNSDVSPGNRDTRLEKAITVIDIMSSALSLVAQINETDRINILKMCDILFSQLCLKVPNSNLMPFGEGIQRPKVFTRTEEIRKTSNINFVSQQESCPWDQIMEETDSKSGYSVSSHFVCETASMAALLLRGQAIVPMQLVARVPAALFYWPLIQLAGAATDNIALGVAVGSKGRGNLPGATSDIRATLLLLLVGKCTADPTAFQEVGGEEFFRELLDDTDSRVAYYSSAFLLKRMMTEKPEKYQHMLQKLIYKAQQSNNEKLLENPYLQMRGIFQLSNEL
;
A
#
# COMPACT_ATOMS: atom_id res chain seq x y z
N MET A 1 -34.99 -19.05 12.67
CA MET A 1 -34.43 -20.17 11.87
C MET A 1 -33.74 -19.68 10.58
N LYS A 2 -34.38 -18.84 9.75
CA LYS A 2 -33.82 -18.31 8.49
C LYS A 2 -32.49 -17.55 8.65
N ALA A 3 -32.35 -16.68 9.64
CA ALA A 3 -31.11 -15.93 9.87
C ALA A 3 -29.91 -16.83 10.24
N LYS A 4 -30.13 -17.84 11.11
CA LYS A 4 -29.09 -18.82 11.46
C LYS A 4 -28.61 -19.61 10.23
N LEU A 5 -29.55 -19.97 9.35
CA LEU A 5 -29.23 -20.65 8.09
C LEU A 5 -28.40 -19.75 7.17
N ALA A 6 -28.77 -18.46 7.01
CA ALA A 6 -28.01 -17.50 6.20
C ALA A 6 -26.56 -17.36 6.68
N TRP A 7 -26.34 -17.23 8.00
CA TRP A 7 -25.00 -17.18 8.58
C TRP A 7 -24.20 -18.47 8.37
N SER A 8 -24.84 -19.63 8.48
CA SER A 8 -24.21 -20.92 8.20
C SER A 8 -23.82 -21.08 6.72
N ILE A 9 -24.67 -20.61 5.80
CA ILE A 9 -24.35 -20.58 4.36
C ILE A 9 -23.16 -19.66 4.10
N LEU A 10 -23.18 -18.45 4.64
CA LEU A 10 -22.07 -17.50 4.48
C LEU A 10 -20.76 -18.09 5.01
N HIS A 11 -20.77 -18.67 6.21
CA HIS A 11 -19.60 -19.34 6.77
C HIS A 11 -19.08 -20.45 5.85
N SER A 12 -19.97 -21.26 5.28
CA SER A 12 -19.63 -22.34 4.35
C SER A 12 -19.04 -21.83 3.04
N LEU A 13 -19.56 -20.70 2.51
CA LEU A 13 -19.00 -20.05 1.32
C LEU A 13 -17.58 -19.53 1.58
N LEU A 14 -17.37 -18.85 2.71
CA LEU A 14 -16.07 -18.28 3.10
C LEU A 14 -14.97 -19.33 3.26
N HIS A 15 -15.33 -20.55 3.68
CA HIS A 15 -14.41 -21.67 3.91
C HIS A 15 -14.44 -22.73 2.80
N SER A 16 -15.18 -22.51 1.72
CA SER A 16 -15.30 -23.47 0.62
C SER A 16 -13.96 -23.70 -0.07
N ASP A 17 -13.67 -24.91 -0.54
CA ASP A 17 -12.47 -25.19 -1.36
C ASP A 17 -12.55 -24.60 -2.76
N ARG A 18 -13.76 -24.35 -3.26
CA ARG A 18 -14.00 -23.73 -4.58
C ARG A 18 -13.82 -22.21 -4.52
N ILE A 19 -12.92 -21.70 -5.38
CA ILE A 19 -12.59 -20.26 -5.48
C ILE A 19 -13.85 -19.41 -5.71
N LEU A 20 -14.71 -19.78 -6.67
CA LEU A 20 -15.93 -19.03 -7.01
C LEU A 20 -16.89 -18.88 -5.82
N TYR A 21 -17.01 -19.91 -4.99
CA TYR A 21 -17.87 -19.86 -3.79
C TYR A 21 -17.27 -18.97 -2.71
N ARG A 22 -15.94 -19.02 -2.52
CA ARG A 22 -15.25 -18.09 -1.62
C ARG A 22 -15.41 -16.65 -2.06
N GLN A 23 -15.24 -16.37 -3.36
CA GLN A 23 -15.44 -15.02 -3.92
C GLN A 23 -16.85 -14.50 -3.63
N ASN A 24 -17.89 -15.30 -3.87
CA ASN A 24 -19.26 -14.92 -3.52
C ASN A 24 -19.44 -14.68 -2.02
N GLY A 25 -18.80 -15.50 -1.18
CA GLY A 25 -18.75 -15.29 0.27
C GLY A 25 -18.12 -13.94 0.65
N PHE A 26 -16.99 -13.58 0.04
CA PHE A 26 -16.29 -12.31 0.29
C PHE A 26 -17.11 -11.10 -0.17
N ILE A 27 -17.78 -11.21 -1.32
CA ILE A 27 -18.71 -10.20 -1.84
C ILE A 27 -19.83 -9.96 -0.82
N TRP A 28 -20.49 -11.05 -0.40
CA TRP A 28 -21.60 -10.96 0.55
C TRP A 28 -21.17 -10.42 1.90
N LEU A 29 -20.03 -10.87 2.43
CA LEU A 29 -19.48 -10.35 3.69
C LEU A 29 -19.15 -8.86 3.59
N GLY A 30 -18.57 -8.42 2.47
CA GLY A 30 -18.31 -7.01 2.21
C GLY A 30 -19.58 -6.17 2.19
N ASP A 31 -20.64 -6.65 1.54
CA ASP A 31 -21.93 -5.93 1.47
C ASP A 31 -22.60 -5.85 2.84
N LEU A 32 -22.47 -6.88 3.68
CA LEU A 32 -22.93 -6.84 5.07
C LEU A 32 -22.19 -5.78 5.89
N LEU A 33 -20.85 -5.71 5.78
CA LEU A 33 -20.05 -4.69 6.47
C LEU A 33 -20.45 -3.27 6.06
N ILE A 34 -20.76 -3.07 4.78
CA ILE A 34 -21.25 -1.78 4.28
C ILE A 34 -22.64 -1.46 4.80
N ALA A 35 -23.55 -2.44 4.85
CA ALA A 35 -24.86 -2.25 5.44
C ALA A 35 -24.78 -1.82 6.92
N GLU A 36 -23.80 -2.33 7.69
CA GLU A 36 -23.56 -1.88 9.08
C GLU A 36 -23.17 -0.39 9.18
N ILE A 37 -22.47 0.14 8.16
CA ILE A 37 -22.08 1.56 8.11
C ILE A 37 -23.26 2.44 7.67
N SER A 38 -24.02 1.96 6.68
CA SER A 38 -25.11 2.71 6.04
C SER A 38 -26.40 2.72 6.85
N ASP A 39 -26.53 1.89 7.91
CA ASP A 39 -27.72 1.91 8.77
C ASP A 39 -27.84 3.26 9.50
N SER A 40 -28.83 4.05 9.08
CA SER A 40 -29.10 5.41 9.55
C SER A 40 -29.57 5.48 11.01
N ARG A 41 -29.84 4.31 11.64
CA ARG A 41 -30.26 4.25 13.03
C ARG A 41 -29.16 4.67 14.03
N ASN A 42 -27.88 4.61 13.63
CA ASN A 42 -26.74 4.68 14.56
C ASN A 42 -25.89 5.95 14.50
N GLY A 43 -26.27 6.97 13.71
CA GLY A 43 -25.55 8.25 13.65
C GLY A 43 -25.11 8.64 12.24
N SER A 44 -24.15 9.56 12.13
CA SER A 44 -23.59 9.96 10.84
C SER A 44 -22.69 8.86 10.27
N ILE A 45 -22.56 8.81 8.94
CA ILE A 45 -21.66 7.86 8.24
C ILE A 45 -20.25 7.92 8.83
N TRP A 46 -19.75 9.12 9.14
CA TRP A 46 -18.45 9.34 9.79
C TRP A 46 -18.34 8.63 11.15
N SER A 47 -19.33 8.78 12.02
CA SER A 47 -19.33 8.10 13.32
C SER A 47 -19.43 6.58 13.17
N ASN A 48 -20.19 6.09 12.19
CA ASN A 48 -20.32 4.66 11.93
C ASN A 48 -19.03 4.05 11.41
N VAL A 49 -18.31 4.75 10.52
CA VAL A 49 -17.00 4.33 10.01
C VAL A 49 -15.96 4.27 11.14
N ARG A 50 -15.92 5.27 12.02
CA ARG A 50 -15.03 5.27 13.19
C ARG A 50 -15.39 4.16 14.19
N SER A 51 -16.68 3.93 14.39
CA SER A 51 -17.18 2.81 15.20
C SER A 51 -16.74 1.47 14.62
N LEU A 52 -16.85 1.29 13.30
CA LEU A 52 -16.39 0.09 12.60
C LEU A 52 -14.89 -0.15 12.81
N GLN A 53 -14.06 0.90 12.65
CA GLN A 53 -12.62 0.82 12.89
C GLN A 53 -12.32 0.26 14.30
N ASN A 54 -12.94 0.83 15.33
CA ASN A 54 -12.74 0.41 16.73
C ASN A 54 -13.19 -1.04 16.95
N LYS A 55 -14.33 -1.43 16.36
CA LYS A 55 -14.86 -2.79 16.46
C LYS A 55 -13.95 -3.81 15.76
N ILE A 56 -13.36 -3.47 14.61
CA ILE A 56 -12.37 -4.33 13.93
C ILE A 56 -11.13 -4.53 14.82
N ALA A 57 -10.59 -3.44 15.38
CA ALA A 57 -9.43 -3.51 16.25
C ALA A 57 -9.70 -4.39 17.48
N TYR A 58 -10.89 -4.26 18.09
CA TYR A 58 -11.28 -5.09 19.23
C TYR A 58 -11.46 -6.57 18.85
N ALA A 59 -12.25 -6.86 17.80
CA ALA A 59 -12.60 -8.22 17.38
C ALA A 59 -11.38 -9.01 16.85
N GLY A 60 -10.37 -8.31 16.35
CA GLY A 60 -9.11 -8.94 15.94
C GLY A 60 -8.31 -9.52 17.10
N GLY A 61 -8.31 -8.85 18.26
CA GLY A 61 -7.53 -9.25 19.44
C GLY A 61 -8.25 -10.15 20.44
N HIS A 62 -9.58 -10.23 20.37
CA HIS A 62 -10.42 -10.99 21.32
C HIS A 62 -11.15 -12.13 20.62
N ASP A 63 -11.65 -13.10 21.39
CA ASP A 63 -12.56 -14.13 20.89
C ASP A 63 -14.01 -13.75 21.21
N SER A 64 -14.96 -14.29 20.44
CA SER A 64 -16.39 -13.94 20.52
C SER A 64 -17.10 -14.45 21.78
N SER A 65 -16.36 -14.85 22.82
CA SER A 65 -16.91 -15.37 24.07
C SER A 65 -17.58 -14.29 24.92
N ASP A 66 -17.24 -13.02 24.71
CA ASP A 66 -17.83 -11.90 25.43
C ASP A 66 -19.06 -11.35 24.69
N PRO A 67 -20.17 -11.04 25.41
CA PRO A 67 -21.34 -10.38 24.84
C PRO A 67 -20.98 -8.94 24.49
N SER A 68 -20.34 -8.77 23.33
CA SER A 68 -19.92 -7.49 22.80
C SER A 68 -20.93 -6.98 21.77
N ASP A 69 -21.12 -5.66 21.70
CA ASP A 69 -21.95 -4.96 20.70
C ASP A 69 -21.36 -5.00 19.27
N ILE A 70 -20.61 -6.06 18.96
CA ILE A 70 -19.89 -6.23 17.72
C ILE A 70 -20.71 -7.09 16.77
N PRO A 71 -21.10 -6.56 15.60
CA PRO A 71 -21.81 -7.31 14.58
C PRO A 71 -21.07 -8.59 14.17
N LEU A 72 -21.84 -9.63 13.89
CA LEU A 72 -21.31 -10.93 13.46
C LEU A 72 -20.52 -10.84 12.15
N SER A 73 -20.83 -9.87 11.28
CA SER A 73 -20.06 -9.57 10.07
C SER A 73 -18.60 -9.22 10.37
N ILE A 74 -18.34 -8.43 11.41
CA ILE A 74 -16.98 -8.05 11.84
C ILE A 74 -16.27 -9.27 12.43
N TRP A 75 -16.97 -10.05 13.26
CA TRP A 75 -16.44 -11.30 13.81
C TRP A 75 -16.05 -12.30 12.72
N LEU A 76 -16.88 -12.45 11.69
CA LEU A 76 -16.58 -13.32 10.55
C LEU A 76 -15.37 -12.81 9.76
N MET A 77 -15.29 -11.50 9.49
CA MET A 77 -14.13 -10.91 8.82
C MET A 77 -12.84 -11.19 9.61
N CYS A 78 -12.81 -10.87 10.91
CA CYS A 78 -11.62 -11.12 11.74
C CYS A 78 -11.33 -12.63 11.90
N GLY A 79 -12.36 -13.47 11.90
CA GLY A 79 -12.25 -14.92 11.95
C GLY A 79 -11.55 -15.52 10.71
N LEU A 80 -11.68 -14.91 9.53
CA LEU A 80 -10.93 -15.33 8.34
C LEU A 80 -9.42 -15.30 8.59
N LEU A 81 -8.95 -14.27 9.30
CA LEU A 81 -7.53 -14.08 9.61
C LEU A 81 -7.02 -15.12 10.62
N LYS A 82 -7.88 -15.64 11.50
CA LYS A 82 -7.56 -16.71 12.47
C LYS A 82 -7.50 -18.11 11.83
N SER A 83 -7.83 -18.24 10.54
CA SER A 83 -7.81 -19.53 9.85
C SER A 83 -6.40 -20.08 9.68
N LYS A 84 -6.25 -21.41 9.80
CA LYS A 84 -4.98 -22.10 9.49
C LYS A 84 -4.64 -22.07 8.00
N ASN A 85 -5.63 -21.90 7.14
CA ASN A 85 -5.44 -21.91 5.69
C ASN A 85 -5.11 -20.52 5.15
N ASN A 86 -3.94 -20.37 4.53
CA ASN A 86 -3.44 -19.11 3.94
C ASN A 86 -4.43 -18.54 2.91
N SER A 87 -5.09 -19.39 2.12
CA SER A 87 -6.08 -18.96 1.12
C SER A 87 -7.38 -18.44 1.73
N ILE A 88 -7.70 -18.82 2.98
CA ILE A 88 -8.84 -18.27 3.72
C ILE A 88 -8.44 -16.93 4.36
N ARG A 89 -7.22 -16.84 4.91
CA ARG A 89 -6.65 -15.58 5.40
C ARG A 89 -6.54 -14.53 4.30
N TRP A 90 -6.23 -14.93 3.06
CA TRP A 90 -6.30 -14.06 1.88
C TRP A 90 -7.68 -13.38 1.73
N GLY A 91 -8.76 -14.09 2.08
CA GLY A 91 -10.11 -13.57 2.06
C GLY A 91 -10.31 -12.33 2.95
N PHE A 92 -9.62 -12.26 4.09
CA PHE A 92 -9.63 -11.05 4.95
C PHE A 92 -9.15 -9.82 4.17
N LEU A 93 -8.04 -9.96 3.43
CA LEU A 93 -7.43 -8.88 2.65
C LEU A 93 -8.34 -8.44 1.49
N VAL A 94 -8.99 -9.39 0.82
CA VAL A 94 -9.96 -9.09 -0.26
C VAL A 94 -11.17 -8.33 0.26
N VAL A 95 -11.74 -8.78 1.39
CA VAL A 95 -12.87 -8.11 2.02
C VAL A 95 -12.46 -6.71 2.49
N LEU A 96 -11.27 -6.56 3.06
CA LEU A 96 -10.73 -5.27 3.49
C LEU A 96 -10.55 -4.31 2.30
N GLU A 97 -9.95 -4.73 1.20
CA GLU A 97 -9.76 -3.89 0.03
C GLU A 97 -11.10 -3.36 -0.52
N ARG A 98 -12.09 -4.25 -0.63
CA ARG A 98 -13.45 -3.87 -1.05
C ARG A 98 -14.10 -2.91 -0.05
N LEU A 99 -13.95 -3.17 1.25
CA LEU A 99 -14.47 -2.29 2.31
C LEU A 99 -13.87 -0.89 2.19
N LEU A 100 -12.55 -0.77 2.06
CA LEU A 100 -11.87 0.53 1.92
C LEU A 100 -12.35 1.29 0.67
N MET A 101 -12.48 0.60 -0.46
CA MET A 101 -13.01 1.20 -1.69
C MET A 101 -14.45 1.71 -1.50
N ARG A 102 -15.33 0.92 -0.88
CA ARG A 102 -16.71 1.32 -0.61
C ARG A 102 -16.82 2.45 0.43
N CYS A 103 -15.98 2.44 1.46
CA CYS A 103 -15.91 3.54 2.43
C CYS A 103 -15.53 4.87 1.77
N LYS A 104 -14.60 4.87 0.80
CA LYS A 104 -14.27 6.07 0.01
C LYS A 104 -15.51 6.63 -0.67
N PHE A 105 -16.25 5.78 -1.39
CA PHE A 105 -17.49 6.20 -2.07
C PHE A 105 -18.55 6.73 -1.11
N LEU A 106 -18.80 6.05 0.02
CA LEU A 106 -19.79 6.49 1.01
C LEU A 106 -19.43 7.85 1.62
N LEU A 107 -18.16 8.07 1.93
CA LEU A 107 -17.68 9.35 2.47
C LEU A 107 -17.81 10.47 1.43
N ASP A 108 -17.64 10.15 0.14
CA ASP A 108 -17.86 11.09 -0.96
C ASP A 108 -19.34 11.42 -1.19
N GLU A 109 -20.23 10.42 -1.15
CA GLU A 109 -21.68 10.63 -1.27
C GLU A 109 -22.27 11.41 -0.08
N SER A 110 -21.73 11.22 1.13
CA SER A 110 -22.18 11.93 2.33
C SER A 110 -22.06 13.46 2.24
N GLU A 111 -21.14 13.95 1.40
CA GLU A 111 -20.92 15.38 1.14
C GLU A 111 -21.98 15.94 0.19
N MET A 112 -22.47 15.15 -0.77
CA MET A 112 -23.49 15.58 -1.73
C MET A 112 -24.89 15.72 -1.10
N GLN A 113 -25.11 15.11 0.07
CA GLN A 113 -26.38 15.14 0.80
C GLN A 113 -26.47 16.27 1.85
N GLN A 114 -25.38 16.99 2.11
CA GLN A 114 -25.40 18.19 2.95
C GLN A 114 -25.84 19.39 2.09
N PRO A 115 -26.97 20.06 2.36
CA PRO A 115 -27.42 21.19 1.56
C PRO A 115 -26.40 22.32 1.66
N SER A 116 -25.82 22.67 0.51
CA SER A 116 -24.85 23.75 0.38
C SER A 116 -25.49 25.10 0.74
N ASN A 117 -25.25 25.59 1.96
CA ASN A 117 -25.27 27.03 2.18
C ASN A 117 -23.98 27.59 1.56
N SER A 118 -24.18 28.54 0.66
CA SER A 118 -23.18 29.23 -0.15
C SER A 118 -21.97 29.71 0.63
N ASP A 119 -20.80 29.18 0.31
CA ASP A 119 -19.60 29.91 -0.11
C ASP A 119 -18.46 28.91 -0.30
N VAL A 120 -17.71 29.03 -1.40
CA VAL A 120 -16.54 28.18 -1.70
C VAL A 120 -15.42 28.56 -0.74
N SER A 121 -15.49 28.01 0.47
CA SER A 121 -14.53 28.18 1.55
C SER A 121 -13.34 27.22 1.41
N PRO A 122 -12.13 27.57 1.89
CA PRO A 122 -10.97 26.67 1.97
C PRO A 122 -11.21 25.34 2.72
N GLY A 123 -12.38 25.16 3.38
CA GLY A 123 -12.75 23.93 4.08
C GLY A 123 -12.83 22.65 3.22
N ASN A 124 -12.92 22.73 1.88
CA ASN A 124 -12.99 21.54 1.01
C ASN A 124 -11.64 20.76 0.92
N ARG A 125 -10.50 21.39 1.24
CA ARG A 125 -9.21 20.67 1.28
C ARG A 125 -9.06 19.83 2.55
N ASP A 126 -9.51 20.36 3.68
CA ASP A 126 -9.46 19.68 4.96
C ASP A 126 -10.41 18.47 4.97
N THR A 127 -11.61 18.58 4.36
CA THR A 127 -12.55 17.46 4.26
C THR A 127 -11.97 16.28 3.47
N ARG A 128 -11.30 16.51 2.34
CA ARG A 128 -10.68 15.45 1.55
C ARG A 128 -9.55 14.73 2.30
N LEU A 129 -8.73 15.50 3.03
CA LEU A 129 -7.68 14.93 3.85
C LEU A 129 -8.26 14.12 5.01
N GLU A 130 -9.29 14.62 5.69
CA GLU A 130 -9.99 13.90 6.76
C GLU A 130 -10.63 12.59 6.29
N LYS A 131 -11.21 12.57 5.09
CA LYS A 131 -11.73 11.36 4.46
C LYS A 131 -10.62 10.34 4.24
N ALA A 132 -9.51 10.78 3.65
CA ALA A 132 -8.35 9.93 3.41
C ALA A 132 -7.79 9.38 4.73
N ILE A 133 -7.65 10.23 5.76
CA ILE A 133 -7.21 9.82 7.11
C ILE A 133 -8.14 8.76 7.68
N THR A 134 -9.45 8.93 7.56
CA THR A 134 -10.43 7.98 8.09
C THR A 134 -10.30 6.60 7.42
N VAL A 135 -10.10 6.57 6.09
CA VAL A 135 -9.85 5.31 5.36
C VAL A 135 -8.50 4.68 5.76
N ILE A 136 -7.46 5.51 5.94
CA ILE A 136 -6.15 5.05 6.42
C ILE A 136 -6.23 4.48 7.84
N ASP A 137 -7.07 5.03 8.70
CA ASP A 137 -7.24 4.55 10.07
C ASP A 137 -7.90 3.15 10.10
N ILE A 138 -8.90 2.90 9.24
CA ILE A 138 -9.48 1.55 9.05
C ILE A 138 -8.44 0.59 8.51
N MET A 139 -7.75 0.97 7.43
CA MET A 139 -6.72 0.16 6.80
C MET A 139 -5.63 -0.21 7.82
N SER A 140 -5.14 0.79 8.57
CA SER A 140 -4.07 0.59 9.54
C SER A 140 -4.50 -0.33 10.67
N SER A 141 -5.73 -0.15 11.19
CA SER A 141 -6.27 -1.00 12.24
C SER A 141 -6.41 -2.45 11.77
N ALA A 142 -6.90 -2.67 10.54
CA ALA A 142 -7.10 -4.00 9.99
C ALA A 142 -5.78 -4.69 9.58
N LEU A 143 -4.87 -3.99 8.91
CA LEU A 143 -3.57 -4.55 8.50
C LEU A 143 -2.64 -4.79 9.68
N SER A 144 -2.79 -4.06 10.79
CA SER A 144 -2.04 -4.34 12.03
C SER A 144 -2.38 -5.72 12.58
N LEU A 145 -3.61 -6.22 12.39
CA LEU A 145 -3.97 -7.57 12.79
C LEU A 145 -3.17 -8.62 12.00
N VAL A 146 -2.89 -8.37 10.71
CA VAL A 146 -2.11 -9.27 9.85
C VAL A 146 -0.67 -9.37 10.35
N ALA A 147 -0.09 -8.24 10.75
CA ALA A 147 1.23 -8.21 11.37
C ALA A 147 1.23 -8.89 12.76
N GLN A 148 0.19 -8.68 13.57
CA GLN A 148 0.05 -9.26 14.91
C GLN A 148 -0.07 -10.78 14.90
N ILE A 149 -0.81 -11.36 13.95
CA ILE A 149 -0.87 -12.82 13.77
C ILE A 149 0.40 -13.40 13.14
N ASN A 150 1.37 -12.54 12.81
CA ASN A 150 2.63 -12.87 12.16
C ASN A 150 2.42 -13.73 10.91
N GLU A 151 1.60 -13.23 9.97
CA GLU A 151 1.37 -13.90 8.69
C GLU A 151 2.70 -14.23 7.99
N THR A 152 2.82 -15.44 7.47
CA THR A 152 4.03 -15.95 6.83
C THR A 152 3.86 -16.17 5.34
N ASP A 153 2.61 -16.22 4.86
CA ASP A 153 2.30 -16.41 3.46
C ASP A 153 2.69 -15.17 2.64
N ARG A 154 3.63 -15.35 1.72
CA ARG A 154 4.17 -14.25 0.91
C ARG A 154 3.12 -13.58 0.04
N ILE A 155 2.14 -14.33 -0.48
CA ILE A 155 1.08 -13.75 -1.33
C ILE A 155 0.19 -12.84 -0.49
N ASN A 156 -0.14 -13.26 0.74
CA ASN A 156 -0.90 -12.42 1.68
C ASN A 156 -0.13 -11.16 2.06
N ILE A 157 1.18 -11.26 2.34
CA ILE A 157 2.02 -10.09 2.67
C ILE A 157 2.11 -9.13 1.47
N LEU A 158 2.30 -9.64 0.26
CA LEU A 158 2.31 -8.83 -0.95
C LEU A 158 0.97 -8.13 -1.18
N LYS A 159 -0.16 -8.82 -0.95
CA LYS A 159 -1.49 -8.21 -1.06
C LYS A 159 -1.72 -7.14 0.00
N MET A 160 -1.23 -7.34 1.22
CA MET A 160 -1.22 -6.31 2.25
C MET A 160 -0.43 -5.06 1.80
N CYS A 161 0.75 -5.23 1.21
CA CYS A 161 1.53 -4.10 0.67
C CYS A 161 0.80 -3.39 -0.48
N ASP A 162 0.15 -4.15 -1.37
CA ASP A 162 -0.65 -3.60 -2.47
C ASP A 162 -1.81 -2.72 -1.96
N ILE A 163 -2.54 -3.19 -0.94
CA ILE A 163 -3.59 -2.41 -0.27
C ILE A 163 -2.98 -1.14 0.33
N LEU A 164 -1.88 -1.28 1.09
CA LEU A 164 -1.19 -0.17 1.74
C LEU A 164 -0.80 0.93 0.74
N PHE A 165 -0.13 0.56 -0.35
CA PHE A 165 0.29 1.52 -1.38
C PHE A 165 -0.90 2.13 -2.12
N SER A 166 -1.94 1.36 -2.40
CA SER A 166 -3.15 1.84 -3.07
C SER A 166 -3.93 2.86 -2.25
N GLN A 167 -3.80 2.85 -0.92
CA GLN A 167 -4.39 3.89 -0.07
C GLN A 167 -3.48 5.11 0.12
N LEU A 168 -2.16 4.90 0.18
CA LEU A 168 -1.20 5.97 0.49
C LEU A 168 -0.76 6.78 -0.73
N CYS A 169 -0.67 6.14 -1.90
CA CYS A 169 -0.03 6.73 -3.06
C CYS A 169 -1.05 7.40 -3.98
N LEU A 170 -0.72 8.61 -4.44
CA LEU A 170 -1.47 9.35 -5.45
C LEU A 170 -0.68 9.33 -6.76
N LYS A 171 -1.29 8.88 -7.86
CA LYS A 171 -0.66 8.91 -9.18
C LYS A 171 -0.50 10.36 -9.64
N VAL A 172 0.68 10.72 -10.14
CA VAL A 172 0.93 12.02 -10.76
C VAL A 172 0.44 11.96 -12.21
N PRO A 173 -0.49 12.81 -12.64
CA PRO A 173 -0.88 12.85 -14.04
C PRO A 173 0.31 13.30 -14.89
N ASN A 174 0.67 12.53 -15.90
CA ASN A 174 1.72 12.92 -16.84
C ASN A 174 1.28 14.17 -17.62
N SER A 175 1.95 15.29 -17.43
CA SER A 175 1.66 16.56 -18.11
C SER A 175 2.12 16.62 -19.57
N ASN A 176 2.53 15.49 -20.18
CA ASN A 176 3.10 15.46 -21.54
C ASN A 176 2.08 15.24 -22.67
N LEU A 177 0.80 15.49 -22.42
CA LEU A 177 -0.19 15.70 -23.48
C LEU A 177 -0.78 17.09 -23.32
N MET A 178 -0.01 18.11 -23.72
CA MET A 178 -0.60 19.38 -24.12
C MET A 178 -1.13 19.20 -25.55
N PRO A 179 -2.45 19.23 -25.80
CA PRO A 179 -2.95 19.51 -27.12
C PRO A 179 -2.73 21.01 -27.36
N PHE A 180 -1.61 21.36 -27.98
CA PHE A 180 -1.50 22.69 -28.60
C PHE A 180 -2.45 22.73 -29.79
N GLY A 181 -3.55 23.47 -29.64
CA GLY A 181 -4.54 23.73 -30.67
C GLY A 181 -5.84 24.24 -30.06
N GLU A 182 -5.97 25.57 -29.97
CA GLU A 182 -7.12 26.32 -29.46
C GLU A 182 -8.48 25.86 -30.03
N GLY A 183 -9.49 25.84 -29.16
CA GLY A 183 -10.88 25.70 -29.58
C GLY A 183 -11.82 25.39 -28.41
N ILE A 184 -12.32 26.44 -27.77
CA ILE A 184 -13.35 26.44 -26.72
C ILE A 184 -14.50 25.46 -27.07
N GLN A 185 -14.67 24.35 -26.35
CA GLN A 185 -15.99 23.72 -26.17
C GLN A 185 -16.16 23.15 -24.76
N ARG A 186 -17.12 23.74 -24.04
CA ARG A 186 -17.67 23.32 -22.75
C ARG A 186 -18.16 21.86 -22.79
N PRO A 187 -18.17 21.13 -21.65
CA PRO A 187 -18.66 19.76 -21.62
C PRO A 187 -20.18 19.76 -21.84
N LYS A 188 -20.64 19.20 -22.96
CA LYS A 188 -22.06 18.97 -23.22
C LYS A 188 -22.52 17.78 -22.37
N VAL A 189 -23.24 18.11 -21.31
CA VAL A 189 -24.27 17.29 -20.67
C VAL A 189 -25.19 16.72 -21.75
N PHE A 190 -25.30 15.39 -21.83
CA PHE A 190 -26.30 14.72 -22.67
C PHE A 190 -27.49 14.33 -21.80
N THR A 191 -28.46 15.23 -21.68
CA THR A 191 -29.86 14.90 -21.37
C THR A 191 -30.61 14.77 -22.69
N ARG A 192 -31.30 13.64 -22.90
CA ARG A 192 -32.23 13.49 -24.03
C ARG A 192 -33.48 12.70 -23.62
N THR A 193 -34.57 13.42 -23.46
CA THR A 193 -35.98 13.03 -23.55
C THR A 193 -36.58 13.99 -24.59
N GLU A 194 -37.52 13.70 -25.49
CA GLU A 194 -38.27 12.55 -26.03
C GLU A 194 -38.72 13.06 -27.44
N GLU A 195 -39.03 12.25 -28.46
CA GLU A 195 -40.42 11.85 -28.77
C GLU A 195 -40.46 10.79 -29.88
N ILE A 196 -40.98 9.62 -29.51
CA ILE A 196 -42.06 8.80 -30.12
C ILE A 196 -42.35 8.92 -31.64
N ARG A 197 -42.13 7.80 -32.38
CA ARG A 197 -43.21 6.99 -33.02
C ARG A 197 -42.70 5.64 -33.58
N LYS A 198 -43.10 4.56 -32.88
CA LYS A 198 -43.56 3.20 -33.30
C LYS A 198 -42.85 2.52 -34.49
N THR A 199 -42.36 1.27 -34.42
CA THR A 199 -43.13 0.04 -34.12
C THR A 199 -42.23 -1.17 -33.81
N SER A 200 -42.60 -1.90 -32.76
CA SER A 200 -42.45 -3.35 -32.43
C SER A 200 -41.10 -4.10 -32.34
N ASN A 201 -40.86 -4.56 -31.10
CA ASN A 201 -40.37 -5.87 -30.65
C ASN A 201 -38.89 -6.24 -30.85
N ILE A 202 -38.07 -6.00 -29.81
CA ILE A 202 -36.79 -6.68 -29.59
C ILE A 202 -36.67 -7.10 -28.11
N ASN A 203 -36.45 -8.41 -27.90
CA ASN A 203 -35.92 -9.00 -26.67
C ASN A 203 -34.51 -8.46 -26.42
N PHE A 204 -34.24 -7.85 -25.25
CA PHE A 204 -32.88 -7.50 -24.84
C PHE A 204 -32.38 -8.39 -23.71
N VAL A 205 -31.52 -9.33 -24.10
CA VAL A 205 -30.55 -10.01 -23.23
C VAL A 205 -29.46 -9.00 -22.90
N SER A 206 -29.21 -8.76 -21.62
CA SER A 206 -28.17 -7.89 -21.09
C SER A 206 -26.78 -8.50 -21.34
N GLN A 207 -25.95 -7.82 -22.13
CA GLN A 207 -24.53 -8.15 -22.29
C GLN A 207 -23.74 -7.81 -21.03
N GLN A 208 -22.95 -8.80 -20.64
CA GLN A 208 -22.10 -8.90 -19.48
C GLN A 208 -20.73 -8.26 -19.79
N GLU A 209 -20.32 -7.26 -19.01
CA GLU A 209 -18.94 -6.74 -19.03
C GLU A 209 -18.03 -7.73 -18.29
N SER A 210 -17.18 -8.42 -19.04
CA SER A 210 -16.18 -9.36 -18.53
C SER A 210 -14.90 -8.63 -18.10
N CYS A 211 -14.46 -8.85 -16.85
CA CYS A 211 -13.12 -8.48 -16.38
C CYS A 211 -12.06 -9.46 -16.93
N PRO A 212 -10.84 -9.00 -17.31
CA PRO A 212 -9.81 -9.88 -17.83
C PRO A 212 -8.91 -10.42 -16.72
N TRP A 213 -9.03 -11.71 -16.40
CA TRP A 213 -8.07 -12.48 -15.58
C TRP A 213 -7.55 -13.74 -16.28
N ASP A 214 -7.66 -13.81 -17.61
CA ASP A 214 -7.09 -14.91 -18.38
C ASP A 214 -5.71 -14.53 -18.90
N GLN A 215 -4.66 -14.92 -18.17
CA GLN A 215 -3.36 -15.37 -18.73
C GLN A 215 -2.37 -15.66 -17.58
N ILE A 216 -2.55 -16.83 -16.97
CA ILE A 216 -1.43 -17.56 -16.37
C ILE A 216 -1.46 -18.93 -17.05
N MET A 217 -0.37 -19.24 -17.77
CA MET A 217 -0.08 -20.42 -18.58
C MET A 217 -0.38 -20.30 -20.09
N GLU A 218 0.68 -20.01 -20.85
CA GLU A 218 1.07 -20.84 -21.99
C GLU A 218 2.56 -20.64 -22.29
N GLU A 219 3.35 -21.70 -22.11
CA GLU A 219 4.69 -21.84 -22.66
C GLU A 219 4.55 -22.27 -24.14
N THR A 220 5.21 -21.59 -25.08
CA THR A 220 6.21 -22.16 -26.00
C THR A 220 6.65 -21.17 -27.09
N ASP A 221 7.89 -21.39 -27.55
CA ASP A 221 8.72 -20.64 -28.48
C ASP A 221 8.06 -20.05 -29.74
N SER A 222 8.49 -18.84 -30.13
CA SER A 222 9.01 -18.59 -31.49
C SER A 222 9.66 -17.21 -31.64
N LYS A 223 10.82 -17.21 -32.30
CA LYS A 223 11.61 -16.04 -32.72
C LYS A 223 10.83 -15.13 -33.67
N SER A 224 10.88 -13.81 -33.47
CA SER A 224 11.26 -12.88 -34.55
C SER A 224 11.69 -11.52 -33.97
N GLY A 225 12.81 -11.00 -34.45
CA GLY A 225 13.31 -9.68 -34.09
C GLY A 225 12.70 -8.58 -34.96
N TYR A 226 12.57 -7.38 -34.41
CA TYR A 226 13.16 -6.13 -34.91
C TYR A 226 12.79 -5.00 -33.95
N SER A 227 13.81 -4.26 -33.51
CA SER A 227 13.71 -3.13 -32.61
C SER A 227 13.12 -1.90 -33.30
N VAL A 228 12.07 -1.31 -32.71
CA VAL A 228 11.89 0.15 -32.68
C VAL A 228 11.34 0.52 -31.31
N SER A 229 12.16 1.27 -30.58
CA SER A 229 11.87 1.84 -29.27
C SER A 229 10.70 2.83 -29.33
N SER A 230 9.55 2.44 -28.78
CA SER A 230 8.58 3.40 -28.24
C SER A 230 8.39 3.09 -26.75
N HIS A 231 8.62 4.11 -25.92
CA HIS A 231 8.35 4.09 -24.49
C HIS A 231 6.84 4.06 -24.26
N PHE A 232 6.20 2.91 -24.47
CA PHE A 232 4.93 2.63 -23.83
C PHE A 232 5.21 2.45 -22.34
N VAL A 233 4.84 3.45 -21.55
CA VAL A 233 4.69 3.30 -20.10
C VAL A 233 3.70 2.15 -19.92
N CYS A 234 4.21 1.01 -19.48
CA CYS A 234 3.40 -0.16 -19.21
C CYS A 234 2.30 0.23 -18.21
N GLU A 235 1.04 0.23 -18.63
CA GLU A 235 -0.15 0.53 -17.81
C GLU A 235 -0.30 -0.42 -16.59
N THR A 236 0.54 -1.45 -16.50
CA THR A 236 0.58 -2.49 -15.45
C THR A 236 1.65 -2.26 -14.38
N ALA A 237 2.33 -1.10 -14.33
CA ALA A 237 3.33 -0.84 -13.30
C ALA A 237 2.69 -0.71 -11.90
N SER A 238 3.20 -1.45 -10.91
CA SER A 238 2.74 -1.41 -9.52
C SER A 238 2.94 -0.03 -8.88
N MET A 239 2.15 0.32 -7.86
CA MET A 239 2.28 1.61 -7.15
C MET A 239 3.67 1.81 -6.54
N ALA A 240 4.32 0.74 -6.07
CA ALA A 240 5.71 0.78 -5.59
C ALA A 240 6.68 1.22 -6.70
N ALA A 241 6.57 0.61 -7.89
CA ALA A 241 7.39 0.98 -9.04
C ALA A 241 7.13 2.43 -9.49
N LEU A 242 5.85 2.86 -9.49
CA LEU A 242 5.48 4.24 -9.82
C LEU A 242 6.08 5.23 -8.82
N LEU A 243 6.07 4.92 -7.52
CA LEU A 243 6.64 5.78 -6.48
C LEU A 243 8.16 5.91 -6.65
N LEU A 244 8.86 4.79 -6.84
CA LEU A 244 10.32 4.79 -7.06
C LEU A 244 10.73 5.55 -8.34
N ARG A 245 9.82 5.63 -9.33
CA ARG A 245 10.01 6.40 -10.56
C ARG A 245 9.59 7.87 -10.45
N GLY A 246 9.08 8.31 -9.30
CA GLY A 246 8.55 9.66 -9.11
C GLY A 246 7.24 9.94 -9.87
N GLN A 247 6.54 8.90 -10.31
CA GLN A 247 5.24 8.96 -10.99
C GLN A 247 4.06 8.81 -10.02
N ALA A 248 4.34 8.55 -8.74
CA ALA A 248 3.40 8.65 -7.64
C ALA A 248 4.00 9.49 -6.52
N ILE A 249 3.13 10.08 -5.70
CA ILE A 249 3.50 10.83 -4.50
C ILE A 249 2.79 10.25 -3.28
N VAL A 250 3.42 10.37 -2.11
CA VAL A 250 2.81 10.00 -0.85
C VAL A 250 2.76 11.23 0.07
N PRO A 251 1.57 11.73 0.44
CA PRO A 251 1.46 12.82 1.40
C PRO A 251 1.96 12.38 2.78
N MET A 252 2.90 13.13 3.35
CA MET A 252 3.49 12.82 4.66
C MET A 252 2.46 12.82 5.79
N GLN A 253 1.37 13.58 5.65
CA GLN A 253 0.23 13.57 6.58
C GLN A 253 -0.41 12.18 6.68
N LEU A 254 -0.47 11.42 5.57
CA LEU A 254 -1.00 10.06 5.57
C LEU A 254 0.04 9.08 6.14
N VAL A 255 1.31 9.22 5.76
CA VAL A 255 2.41 8.39 6.30
C VAL A 255 2.48 8.49 7.82
N ALA A 256 2.32 9.70 8.37
CA ALA A 256 2.34 9.94 9.80
C ALA A 256 1.25 9.18 10.58
N ARG A 257 0.12 8.87 9.95
CA ARG A 257 -1.00 8.12 10.55
C ARG A 257 -0.78 6.61 10.57
N VAL A 258 0.07 6.08 9.68
CA VAL A 258 0.32 4.65 9.57
C VAL A 258 1.29 4.19 10.68
N PRO A 259 0.98 3.14 11.45
CA PRO A 259 1.91 2.54 12.40
C PRO A 259 3.21 2.10 11.73
N ALA A 260 4.36 2.30 12.39
CA ALA A 260 5.66 1.94 11.84
C ALA A 260 5.75 0.44 11.51
N ALA A 261 5.08 -0.40 12.30
CA ALA A 261 4.93 -1.84 12.08
C ALA A 261 4.48 -2.21 10.66
N LEU A 262 3.58 -1.42 10.05
CA LEU A 262 3.09 -1.72 8.70
C LEU A 262 4.12 -1.43 7.60
N PHE A 263 5.24 -0.77 7.94
CA PHE A 263 6.36 -0.57 7.03
C PHE A 263 7.50 -1.54 7.31
N TYR A 264 7.97 -1.65 8.57
CA TYR A 264 9.15 -2.47 8.87
C TYR A 264 8.85 -3.97 8.88
N TRP A 265 7.68 -4.40 9.36
CA TRP A 265 7.36 -5.83 9.44
C TRP A 265 7.33 -6.49 8.05
N PRO A 266 6.57 -5.99 7.05
CA PRO A 266 6.58 -6.62 5.73
C PRO A 266 7.92 -6.42 5.00
N LEU A 267 8.66 -5.34 5.32
CA LEU A 267 10.03 -5.18 4.84
C LEU A 267 10.85 -6.40 5.28
N ILE A 268 10.92 -6.74 6.57
CA ILE A 268 11.71 -7.89 7.03
C ILE A 268 11.20 -9.22 6.46
N GLN A 269 9.88 -9.47 6.46
CA GLN A 269 9.32 -10.74 5.98
C GLN A 269 9.63 -11.03 4.50
N LEU A 270 9.79 -9.99 3.68
CA LEU A 270 10.06 -10.13 2.25
C LEU A 270 11.55 -10.27 1.91
N ALA A 271 12.46 -10.28 2.90
CA ALA A 271 13.91 -10.30 2.66
C ALA A 271 14.38 -11.51 1.86
N GLY A 272 13.90 -12.71 2.22
CA GLY A 272 14.29 -13.94 1.54
C GLY A 272 13.78 -14.08 0.09
N ALA A 273 12.97 -13.15 -0.40
CA ALA A 273 12.44 -13.15 -1.76
C ALA A 273 13.09 -12.09 -2.68
N ALA A 274 13.93 -11.19 -2.14
CA ALA A 274 14.66 -10.21 -2.93
C ALA A 274 16.03 -10.76 -3.34
N THR A 275 16.19 -11.09 -4.62
CA THR A 275 17.45 -11.59 -5.19
C THR A 275 18.09 -10.51 -6.07
N ASP A 276 18.66 -9.47 -5.46
CA ASP A 276 19.59 -8.57 -6.14
C ASP A 276 20.99 -8.79 -5.54
N ASN A 277 22.01 -9.03 -6.36
CA ASN A 277 23.36 -9.30 -5.84
C ASN A 277 24.08 -7.97 -5.53
N ILE A 278 24.24 -7.64 -4.24
CA ILE A 278 24.91 -6.42 -3.72
C ILE A 278 26.27 -6.17 -4.41
N ALA A 279 27.06 -7.22 -4.59
CA ALA A 279 28.43 -7.14 -5.11
C ALA A 279 28.51 -6.61 -6.55
N LEU A 280 27.48 -6.84 -7.38
CA LEU A 280 27.47 -6.39 -8.76
C LEU A 280 26.93 -4.95 -8.87
N GLY A 281 25.90 -4.60 -8.08
CA GLY A 281 25.27 -3.27 -8.12
C GLY A 281 26.18 -2.14 -7.62
N VAL A 282 26.95 -2.39 -6.56
CA VAL A 282 27.88 -1.41 -5.97
C VAL A 282 29.14 -1.24 -6.82
N ALA A 283 29.65 -2.31 -7.44
CA ALA A 283 30.88 -2.26 -8.24
C ALA A 283 30.73 -1.41 -9.52
N VAL A 284 29.53 -1.38 -10.12
CA VAL A 284 29.26 -0.72 -11.43
C VAL A 284 28.60 0.66 -11.33
N GLY A 285 28.38 1.20 -10.12
CA GLY A 285 27.66 2.49 -9.96
C GLY A 285 26.21 2.43 -10.46
N SER A 286 25.63 1.22 -10.54
CA SER A 286 24.25 1.02 -10.96
C SER A 286 23.32 1.66 -9.93
N LYS A 287 22.37 2.48 -10.41
CA LYS A 287 21.26 3.03 -9.59
C LYS A 287 20.23 1.96 -9.18
N GLY A 288 20.67 0.71 -8.96
CA GLY A 288 19.82 -0.38 -8.47
C GLY A 288 18.58 -0.58 -9.32
N ARG A 289 18.73 -0.76 -10.64
CA ARG A 289 17.62 -1.30 -11.43
C ARG A 289 17.49 -2.80 -11.13
N GLY A 290 16.78 -3.11 -10.04
CA GLY A 290 16.28 -4.45 -9.81
C GLY A 290 15.40 -4.91 -10.98
N ASN A 291 15.21 -6.22 -11.08
CA ASN A 291 14.34 -6.88 -12.07
C ASN A 291 12.94 -6.24 -12.19
N LEU A 292 12.23 -6.61 -13.28
CA LEU A 292 10.83 -6.31 -13.65
C LEU A 292 10.05 -5.36 -12.70
N PRO A 293 9.50 -4.23 -13.19
CA PRO A 293 8.75 -3.28 -12.35
C PRO A 293 7.68 -3.97 -11.51
N GLY A 294 7.72 -3.73 -10.20
CA GLY A 294 6.83 -4.35 -9.23
C GLY A 294 7.32 -5.66 -8.61
N ALA A 295 8.58 -6.03 -8.83
CA ALA A 295 9.23 -7.10 -8.08
C ALA A 295 9.26 -6.83 -6.57
N THR A 296 9.47 -7.88 -5.77
CA THR A 296 9.57 -7.78 -4.31
C THR A 296 10.63 -6.78 -3.83
N SER A 297 11.71 -6.63 -4.60
CA SER A 297 12.75 -5.61 -4.37
C SER A 297 12.18 -4.17 -4.47
N ASP A 298 11.28 -3.87 -5.42
CA ASP A 298 10.62 -2.55 -5.52
C ASP A 298 9.75 -2.28 -4.29
N ILE A 299 8.99 -3.29 -3.87
CA ILE A 299 8.10 -3.20 -2.69
C ILE A 299 8.93 -2.91 -1.44
N ARG A 300 10.03 -3.65 -1.21
CA ARG A 300 10.92 -3.45 -0.05
C ARG A 300 11.58 -2.07 -0.06
N ALA A 301 12.12 -1.65 -1.20
CA ALA A 301 12.68 -0.33 -1.38
C ALA A 301 11.65 0.77 -1.05
N THR A 302 10.41 0.63 -1.55
CA THR A 302 9.31 1.55 -1.22
C THR A 302 8.96 1.54 0.27
N LEU A 303 8.80 0.37 0.90
CA LEU A 303 8.51 0.26 2.34
C LEU A 303 9.57 0.96 3.18
N LEU A 304 10.85 0.76 2.84
CA LEU A 304 11.95 1.41 3.54
C LEU A 304 11.92 2.94 3.39
N LEU A 305 11.64 3.46 2.19
CA LEU A 305 11.53 4.91 1.99
C LEU A 305 10.37 5.51 2.78
N LEU A 306 9.23 4.81 2.87
CA LEU A 306 8.09 5.22 3.71
C LEU A 306 8.44 5.18 5.19
N LEU A 307 9.14 4.14 5.64
CA LEU A 307 9.63 4.00 7.01
C LEU A 307 10.60 5.13 7.38
N VAL A 308 11.55 5.45 6.49
CA VAL A 308 12.47 6.58 6.64
C VAL A 308 11.70 7.89 6.75
N GLY A 309 10.70 8.11 5.89
CA GLY A 309 9.82 9.27 5.95
C GLY A 309 9.11 9.37 7.30
N LYS A 310 8.53 8.26 7.79
CA LYS A 310 7.86 8.17 9.10
C LYS A 310 8.82 8.48 10.24
N CYS A 311 10.00 7.85 10.28
CA CYS A 311 11.01 8.07 11.32
C CYS A 311 11.62 9.49 11.30
N THR A 312 11.63 10.14 10.14
CA THR A 312 12.08 11.53 10.02
C THR A 312 11.03 12.52 10.56
N ALA A 313 9.75 12.24 10.31
CA ALA A 313 8.65 13.08 10.79
C ALA A 313 8.30 12.83 12.27
N ASP A 314 8.58 11.63 12.77
CA ASP A 314 8.17 11.16 14.09
C ASP A 314 9.34 10.43 14.79
N PRO A 315 10.05 11.11 15.71
CA PRO A 315 11.14 10.50 16.47
C PRO A 315 10.72 9.30 17.32
N THR A 316 9.45 9.20 17.72
CA THR A 316 8.96 8.06 18.50
C THR A 316 8.92 6.79 17.65
N ALA A 317 8.50 6.92 16.38
CA ALA A 317 8.54 5.83 15.41
C ALA A 317 9.97 5.33 15.14
N PHE A 318 10.96 6.23 15.17
CA PHE A 318 12.37 5.83 15.06
C PHE A 318 12.82 4.97 16.24
N GLN A 319 12.38 5.28 17.46
CA GLN A 319 12.70 4.44 18.63
C GLN A 319 11.92 3.13 18.62
N GLU A 320 10.64 3.15 18.21
CA GLU A 320 9.78 1.97 18.10
C GLU A 320 10.39 0.88 17.21
N VAL A 321 11.06 1.27 16.13
CA VAL A 321 11.65 0.32 15.17
C VAL A 321 12.99 -0.26 15.63
N GLY A 322 13.55 0.20 16.76
CA GLY A 322 14.88 -0.19 17.23
C GLY A 322 15.99 0.82 16.93
N GLY A 323 15.65 2.04 16.48
CA GLY A 323 16.58 3.15 16.33
C GLY A 323 17.70 2.91 15.32
N GLU A 324 18.90 3.39 15.65
CA GLU A 324 20.08 3.30 14.79
C GLU A 324 20.47 1.85 14.46
N GLU A 325 20.25 0.92 15.40
CA GLU A 325 20.64 -0.48 15.26
C GLU A 325 19.85 -1.20 14.16
N PHE A 326 18.53 -0.96 14.11
CA PHE A 326 17.69 -1.52 13.06
C PHE A 326 18.18 -1.15 11.65
N PHE A 327 18.45 0.13 11.40
CA PHE A 327 18.95 0.56 10.09
C PHE A 327 20.39 0.11 9.83
N ARG A 328 21.19 -0.06 10.89
CA ARG A 328 22.56 -0.59 10.79
C ARG A 328 22.54 -2.03 10.29
N GLU A 329 21.65 -2.87 10.81
CA GLU A 329 21.48 -4.25 10.35
C GLU A 329 21.07 -4.34 8.87
N LEU A 330 20.24 -3.39 8.40
CA LEU A 330 19.84 -3.33 6.98
C LEU A 330 20.99 -3.00 6.03
N LEU A 331 22.18 -2.62 6.49
CA LEU A 331 23.36 -2.49 5.62
C LEU A 331 23.86 -3.86 5.13
N ASP A 332 23.55 -4.94 5.86
CA ASP A 332 23.88 -6.32 5.49
C ASP A 332 22.77 -6.98 4.64
N ASP A 333 21.73 -6.23 4.28
CA ASP A 333 20.59 -6.73 3.51
C ASP A 333 20.98 -7.13 2.08
N THR A 334 20.43 -8.25 1.59
CA THR A 334 20.68 -8.77 0.24
C THR A 334 20.26 -7.77 -0.84
N ASP A 335 19.21 -6.99 -0.61
CA ASP A 335 18.77 -5.97 -1.54
C ASP A 335 19.65 -4.72 -1.43
N SER A 336 20.44 -4.49 -2.48
CA SER A 336 21.34 -3.32 -2.57
C SER A 336 20.64 -1.98 -2.36
N ARG A 337 19.35 -1.84 -2.72
CA ARG A 337 18.59 -0.60 -2.51
C ARG A 337 18.21 -0.41 -1.06
N VAL A 338 17.88 -1.50 -0.37
CA VAL A 338 17.60 -1.48 1.08
C VAL A 338 18.85 -1.03 1.83
N ALA A 339 20.00 -1.64 1.55
CA ALA A 339 21.28 -1.24 2.14
C ALA A 339 21.64 0.22 1.83
N TYR A 340 21.46 0.64 0.57
CA TYR A 340 21.74 2.01 0.14
C TYR A 340 20.84 3.04 0.85
N TYR A 341 19.52 2.88 0.83
CA TYR A 341 18.62 3.85 1.46
C TYR A 341 18.78 3.90 2.98
N SER A 342 19.03 2.77 3.63
CA SER A 342 19.34 2.72 5.07
C SER A 342 20.63 3.50 5.39
N SER A 343 21.68 3.29 4.60
CA SER A 343 22.95 4.02 4.78
C SER A 343 22.81 5.53 4.55
N ALA A 344 22.06 5.95 3.53
CA ALA A 344 21.80 7.36 3.25
C ALA A 344 21.00 8.02 4.37
N PHE A 345 20.02 7.33 4.94
CA PHE A 345 19.26 7.81 6.08
C PHE A 345 20.13 8.00 7.32
N LEU A 346 20.91 6.98 7.71
CA LEU A 346 21.83 7.05 8.83
C LEU A 346 22.87 8.16 8.66
N LEU A 347 23.41 8.30 7.45
CA LEU A 347 24.41 9.31 7.13
C LEU A 347 23.82 10.71 7.29
N LYS A 348 22.64 10.96 6.70
CA LYS A 348 21.94 12.23 6.84
C LYS A 348 21.69 12.56 8.32
N ARG A 349 21.24 11.60 9.12
CA ARG A 349 21.03 11.80 10.57
C ARG A 349 22.32 12.12 11.30
N MET A 350 23.41 11.41 11.02
CA MET A 350 24.69 11.68 11.66
C MET A 350 25.19 13.09 11.33
N MET A 351 25.03 13.53 10.07
CA MET A 351 25.36 14.88 9.62
C MET A 351 24.53 15.96 10.34
N THR A 352 23.24 15.70 10.60
CA THR A 352 22.35 16.70 11.22
C THR A 352 22.38 16.68 12.74
N GLU A 353 22.47 15.51 13.37
CA GLU A 353 22.32 15.32 14.82
C GLU A 353 23.67 15.25 15.54
N LYS A 354 24.72 14.75 14.88
CA LYS A 354 26.06 14.58 15.45
C LYS A 354 27.14 15.11 14.50
N PRO A 355 27.08 16.39 14.07
CA PRO A 355 27.94 16.94 13.02
C PRO A 355 29.43 16.87 13.36
N GLU A 356 29.81 17.10 14.62
CA GLU A 356 31.21 17.01 15.08
C GLU A 356 31.76 15.58 14.99
N LYS A 357 30.96 14.60 15.46
CA LYS A 357 31.31 13.18 15.33
C LYS A 357 31.45 12.80 13.85
N TYR A 358 30.52 13.28 13.01
CA TYR A 358 30.59 13.03 11.58
C TYR A 358 31.85 13.62 10.94
N GLN A 359 32.18 14.88 11.22
CA GLN A 359 33.38 15.54 10.69
C GLN A 359 34.67 14.81 11.08
N HIS A 360 34.79 14.40 12.35
CA HIS A 360 35.94 13.63 12.83
C HIS A 360 36.08 12.29 12.12
N MET A 361 34.98 11.55 11.98
CA MET A 361 34.99 10.26 11.29
C MET A 361 35.25 10.41 9.79
N LEU A 362 34.73 11.47 9.17
CA LEU A 362 34.96 11.79 7.76
C LEU A 362 36.44 12.08 7.48
N GLN A 363 37.12 12.84 8.34
CA GLN A 363 38.56 13.11 8.20
C GLN A 363 39.38 11.81 8.21
N LYS A 364 39.07 10.90 9.15
CA LYS A 364 39.71 9.58 9.20
C LYS A 364 39.41 8.75 7.95
N LEU A 365 38.17 8.80 7.46
CA LEU A 365 37.78 8.09 6.25
C LEU A 365 38.50 8.64 5.00
N ILE A 366 38.66 9.96 4.88
CA ILE A 366 39.43 10.60 3.80
C ILE A 366 40.87 10.10 3.83
N TYR A 367 41.50 10.07 5.00
CA TYR A 367 42.86 9.55 5.14
C TYR A 367 42.97 8.08 4.68
N LYS A 368 42.01 7.23 5.07
CA LYS A 368 41.94 5.82 4.61
C LYS A 368 41.69 5.71 3.10
N ALA A 369 40.84 6.57 2.53
CA ALA A 369 40.57 6.60 1.09
C ALA A 369 41.80 7.01 0.28
N GLN A 370 42.57 7.98 0.77
CA GLN A 370 43.85 8.38 0.17
C GLN A 370 44.90 7.27 0.23
N GLN A 371 45.05 6.61 1.39
CA GLN A 371 45.99 5.48 1.54
C GLN A 371 45.64 4.30 0.63
N SER A 372 44.36 4.03 0.41
CA SER A 372 43.89 2.91 -0.42
C SER A 372 43.63 3.28 -1.88
N ASN A 373 43.84 4.55 -2.27
CA ASN A 373 43.51 5.11 -3.58
C ASN A 373 42.07 4.77 -4.05
N ASN A 374 41.09 4.89 -3.14
CA ASN A 374 39.70 4.53 -3.39
C ASN A 374 38.73 5.67 -3.05
N GLU A 375 38.56 6.59 -4.00
CA GLU A 375 37.67 7.76 -3.86
C GLU A 375 36.19 7.39 -3.69
N LYS A 376 35.77 6.21 -4.16
CA LYS A 376 34.37 5.73 -4.05
C LYS A 376 33.89 5.61 -2.60
N LEU A 377 34.81 5.50 -1.64
CA LEU A 377 34.51 5.50 -0.20
C LEU A 377 33.79 6.79 0.26
N LEU A 378 33.96 7.90 -0.48
CA LEU A 378 33.40 9.20 -0.10
C LEU A 378 32.14 9.56 -0.89
N GLU A 379 31.95 9.01 -2.09
CA GLU A 379 30.80 9.33 -2.95
C GLU A 379 29.56 8.50 -2.65
N ASN A 380 29.76 7.26 -2.19
CA ASN A 380 28.66 6.32 -1.98
C ASN A 380 28.27 6.26 -0.49
N PRO A 381 27.05 6.67 -0.11
CA PRO A 381 26.58 6.64 1.28
C PRO A 381 26.75 5.29 1.98
N TYR A 382 26.61 4.19 1.23
CA TYR A 382 26.78 2.84 1.77
C TYR A 382 28.23 2.58 2.14
N LEU A 383 29.16 2.86 1.24
CA LEU A 383 30.59 2.68 1.49
C LEU A 383 31.08 3.62 2.60
N GLN A 384 30.58 4.86 2.60
CA GLN A 384 30.92 5.85 3.61
C GLN A 384 30.47 5.40 5.00
N MET A 385 29.21 4.99 5.14
CA MET A 385 28.66 4.54 6.42
C MET A 385 29.34 3.24 6.90
N ARG A 386 29.59 2.27 6.01
CA ARG A 386 30.37 1.06 6.34
C ARG A 386 31.77 1.40 6.84
N GLY A 387 32.45 2.34 6.17
CA GLY A 387 33.77 2.81 6.58
C GLY A 387 33.75 3.49 7.95
N ILE A 388 32.75 4.34 8.22
CA ILE A 388 32.56 5.01 9.51
C ILE A 388 32.34 3.98 10.63
N PHE A 389 31.52 2.96 10.42
CA PHE A 389 31.28 1.93 11.43
C PHE A 389 32.50 1.05 11.69
N GLN A 390 33.25 0.67 10.66
CA GLN A 390 34.53 -0.03 10.83
C GLN A 390 35.50 0.79 11.69
N LEU A 391 35.69 2.06 11.36
CA LEU A 391 36.56 2.97 12.11
C LEU A 391 36.07 3.23 13.55
N SER A 392 34.77 3.11 13.80
CA SER A 392 34.20 3.28 15.15
C SER A 392 34.41 2.05 16.04
N ASN A 393 34.51 0.85 15.44
CA ASN A 393 34.78 -0.40 16.15
C ASN A 393 36.28 -0.65 16.40
N GLU A 394 37.15 0.08 15.69
CA GLU A 394 38.61 0.07 15.87
C GLU A 394 39.08 1.03 17.00
N LEU A 395 38.16 1.81 17.57
CA LEU A 395 38.35 2.69 18.73
C LEU A 395 37.83 2.01 20.00
#